data_AF-A0A924AE71-F1
#
_entry.id   AF-A0A924AE71-F1
#
_cell.length_a   1.000
_cell.length_b   1.000
_cell.length_c   1.000
_cell.angle_alpha   90.00
_cell.angle_beta   90.00
_cell.angle_gamma   90.00
#
_symmetry.space_group_name_H-M   'P 1'
#
loop_
_entity.id
_entity.type
_entity.pdbx_description
1 polymer ?
#
loop_
_entity_poly.entity_id
_entity_poly.type
_entity_poly.pdbx_seq_one_letter_code
_entity_poly.pdbx_strand_id
1 'polypeptide(L)'
;MQSLATVAQQFFKSRWLPHAASRRFRNSGPHSAWDSIVSSVCDSIEPERTPMWLLRKEMAEVVADCPEEVRTRMARSIYRAGTAFDLWLLRSDLYHHVAQHQGQQEAQRRINGLLAFFANWLPKKQLVAI
;
A
#
# COMPACT_ATOMS: atom_id res chain seq x y z
N MET A 1 -10.51 -30.24 23.15
CA MET A 1 -11.13 -28.90 23.22
C MET A 1 -10.10 -27.94 23.77
N GLN A 2 -9.46 -27.14 22.91
CA GLN A 2 -8.54 -26.07 23.32
C GLN A 2 -8.87 -24.82 22.51
N SER A 3 -8.84 -23.69 23.21
CA SER A 3 -9.54 -22.44 22.93
C SER A 3 -8.83 -21.57 21.89
N LEU A 4 -9.57 -21.10 20.89
CA LEU A 4 -9.14 -20.26 19.75
C LEU A 4 -9.12 -18.75 20.10
N ALA A 5 -8.59 -18.39 21.25
CA ALA A 5 -8.37 -16.99 21.61
C ALA A 5 -6.89 -16.81 21.96
N THR A 6 -6.28 -15.74 21.44
CA THR A 6 -4.94 -15.19 21.80
C THR A 6 -3.86 -15.29 20.72
N VAL A 7 -4.03 -14.65 19.54
CA VAL A 7 -2.86 -14.21 18.72
C VAL A 7 -3.18 -12.97 17.87
N ALA A 8 -3.82 -11.93 18.42
CA ALA A 8 -4.10 -10.73 17.61
C ALA A 8 -4.11 -9.45 18.43
N GLN A 9 -2.99 -9.10 19.07
CA GLN A 9 -2.79 -7.77 19.65
C GLN A 9 -1.34 -7.59 20.11
N GLN A 10 -0.37 -7.32 19.22
CA GLN A 10 0.98 -7.01 19.69
C GLN A 10 1.97 -6.37 18.69
N PHE A 11 1.62 -5.34 17.92
CA PHE A 11 2.67 -4.59 17.15
C PHE A 11 2.45 -3.08 17.08
N PHE A 12 1.90 -2.47 18.14
CA PHE A 12 1.79 -1.02 18.24
C PHE A 12 2.38 -0.54 19.56
N LYS A 13 3.71 -0.46 19.63
CA LYS A 13 4.45 0.56 20.40
C LYS A 13 5.93 0.25 20.40
N SER A 14 6.67 1.34 20.25
CA SER A 14 8.06 1.54 20.63
C SER A 14 9.07 1.36 19.51
N ARG A 15 10.01 2.32 19.52
CA ARG A 15 11.40 2.19 19.07
C ARG A 15 11.54 2.32 17.55
N TRP A 16 12.12 3.39 16.99
CA TRP A 16 13.42 3.96 17.31
C TRP A 16 13.60 5.33 16.60
N LEU A 17 14.18 6.32 17.31
CA LEU A 17 15.14 7.31 16.78
C LEU A 17 16.54 6.71 17.06
N PRO A 18 17.62 6.91 16.26
CA PRO A 18 18.29 8.22 16.15
C PRO A 18 19.18 8.50 14.90
N HIS A 19 19.71 9.74 14.87
CA HIS A 19 21.04 10.24 14.45
C HIS A 19 21.60 10.20 13.00
N ALA A 20 21.77 11.43 12.48
CA ALA A 20 23.00 12.04 11.92
C ALA A 20 23.71 11.45 10.69
N ALA A 21 23.90 12.31 9.66
CA ALA A 21 25.24 12.62 9.12
C ALA A 21 25.18 13.81 8.15
N SER A 22 25.89 14.88 8.50
CA SER A 22 26.29 15.94 7.57
C SER A 22 27.18 15.39 6.47
N ARG A 23 26.97 15.81 5.22
CA ARG A 23 28.04 15.90 4.23
C ARG A 23 27.85 17.16 3.40
N ARG A 24 28.66 18.17 3.73
CA ARG A 24 28.94 19.32 2.86
C ARG A 24 29.64 18.77 1.63
N PHE A 25 29.07 19.00 0.45
CA PHE A 25 29.84 19.06 -0.78
C PHE A 25 29.72 20.48 -1.32
N ARG A 26 30.84 21.18 -1.24
CA ARG A 26 31.08 22.48 -1.86
C ARG A 26 31.62 22.17 -3.24
N ASN A 27 30.87 22.46 -4.30
CA ASN A 27 31.42 22.62 -5.64
C ASN A 27 30.83 23.91 -6.21
N SER A 28 31.70 24.90 -6.36
CA SER A 28 31.45 26.17 -7.00
C SER A 28 31.84 26.04 -8.47
N GLY A 29 30.86 26.20 -9.36
CA GLY A 29 31.00 26.31 -10.81
C GLY A 29 29.85 27.18 -11.33
N PRO A 30 30.06 27.95 -12.41
CA PRO A 30 29.25 29.11 -12.74
C PRO A 30 27.81 28.69 -13.06
N HIS A 31 26.88 29.04 -12.16
CA HIS A 31 25.43 28.90 -12.33
C HIS A 31 25.02 29.53 -13.66
N SER A 32 24.71 28.68 -14.62
CA SER A 32 24.03 29.12 -15.83
C SER A 32 22.63 29.54 -15.40
N ALA A 33 22.13 30.69 -15.89
CA ALA A 33 20.78 31.16 -15.59
C ALA A 33 19.68 30.12 -15.92
N TRP A 34 20.03 29.09 -16.70
CA TRP A 34 19.22 27.93 -16.99
C TRP A 34 18.99 27.03 -15.76
N ASP A 35 19.96 26.90 -14.85
CA ASP A 35 19.81 26.07 -13.63
C ASP A 35 18.66 26.56 -12.73
N SER A 36 18.41 27.87 -12.67
CA SER A 36 17.26 28.42 -11.91
C SER A 36 15.92 28.16 -12.58
N ILE A 37 15.87 28.07 -13.90
CA ILE A 37 14.64 27.79 -14.65
C ILE A 37 14.33 26.28 -14.56
N VAL A 38 15.32 25.41 -14.77
CA VAL A 38 15.08 23.96 -14.69
C VAL A 38 14.84 23.52 -13.24
N SER A 39 15.49 24.15 -12.25
CA SER A 39 15.22 23.87 -10.83
C SER A 39 13.84 24.37 -10.37
N SER A 40 13.19 25.30 -11.09
CA SER A 40 11.82 25.74 -10.81
C SER A 40 10.77 24.93 -11.59
N VAL A 41 11.14 24.26 -12.68
CA VAL A 41 10.18 23.54 -13.55
C VAL A 41 10.14 22.04 -13.25
N CYS A 42 11.16 21.48 -12.62
CA CYS A 42 11.19 20.04 -12.29
C CYS A 42 10.63 19.67 -10.90
N ASP A 43 10.14 20.64 -10.11
CA ASP A 43 9.64 20.39 -8.74
C ASP A 43 8.12 20.13 -8.68
N SER A 44 7.56 19.45 -9.68
CA SER A 44 6.14 19.02 -9.66
C SER A 44 5.85 17.77 -10.49
N ILE A 45 6.80 16.84 -10.63
CA ILE A 45 6.39 15.45 -10.90
C ILE A 45 5.95 14.88 -9.55
N GLU A 46 4.76 15.28 -9.08
CA GLU A 46 4.08 14.48 -8.07
C GLU A 46 4.01 13.06 -8.66
N PRO A 47 4.43 12.02 -7.92
CA PRO A 47 4.28 10.65 -8.40
C PRO A 47 2.80 10.44 -8.66
N GLU A 48 2.42 10.27 -9.94
CA GLU A 48 1.02 10.20 -10.34
C GLU A 48 0.36 9.10 -9.52
N ARG A 49 -0.51 9.50 -8.58
CA ARG A 49 -1.12 8.56 -7.64
C ARG A 49 -2.05 7.67 -8.46
N THR A 50 -1.93 6.35 -8.28
CA THR A 50 -2.84 5.38 -8.90
C THR A 50 -4.28 5.84 -8.69
N PRO A 51 -5.11 6.03 -9.73
CA PRO A 51 -6.44 6.56 -9.50
C PRO A 51 -7.28 5.60 -8.65
N MET A 52 -8.13 6.15 -7.77
CA MET A 52 -8.91 5.36 -6.81
C MET A 52 -9.80 4.28 -7.46
N TRP A 53 -10.31 4.53 -8.67
CA TRP A 53 -11.10 3.53 -9.40
C TRP A 53 -10.27 2.30 -9.78
N LEU A 54 -8.97 2.48 -10.08
CA LEU A 54 -8.07 1.39 -10.43
C LEU A 54 -7.73 0.57 -9.20
N LEU A 55 -7.47 1.20 -8.04
CA LEU A 55 -7.30 0.48 -6.78
C LEU A 55 -8.50 -0.42 -6.46
N ARG A 56 -9.71 0.12 -6.61
CA ARG A 56 -10.95 -0.65 -6.38
C ARG A 56 -11.10 -1.82 -7.35
N LYS A 57 -10.78 -1.60 -8.63
CA LYS A 57 -10.80 -2.64 -9.64
C LYS A 57 -9.83 -3.77 -9.28
N GLU A 58 -8.56 -3.46 -9.03
CA GLU A 58 -7.53 -4.46 -8.71
C GLU A 58 -7.87 -5.25 -7.43
N MET A 59 -8.47 -4.59 -6.43
CA MET A 59 -8.94 -5.28 -5.23
C MET A 59 -10.12 -6.22 -5.49
N ALA A 60 -11.01 -5.88 -6.43
CA ALA A 60 -12.12 -6.76 -6.82
C ALA A 60 -11.60 -7.98 -7.59
N GLU A 61 -10.58 -7.81 -8.44
CA GLU A 61 -9.94 -8.90 -9.19
C GLU A 61 -9.31 -9.94 -8.26
N VAL A 62 -8.75 -9.53 -7.12
CA VAL A 62 -8.16 -10.46 -6.14
C VAL A 62 -9.15 -11.56 -5.71
N VAL A 63 -10.43 -11.23 -5.59
CA VAL A 63 -11.50 -12.14 -5.17
C VAL A 63 -12.36 -12.65 -6.33
N ALA A 64 -11.98 -12.42 -7.59
CA ALA A 64 -12.77 -12.83 -8.76
C ALA A 64 -13.07 -14.34 -8.78
N ASP A 65 -12.15 -15.17 -8.29
CA ASP A 65 -12.32 -16.63 -8.24
C ASP A 65 -12.94 -17.13 -6.93
N CYS A 66 -13.31 -16.24 -6.00
CA CYS A 66 -14.03 -16.61 -4.78
C CYS A 66 -15.54 -16.81 -5.07
N PRO A 67 -16.29 -17.49 -4.18
CA PRO A 67 -17.74 -17.63 -4.30
C PRO A 67 -18.48 -16.30 -4.42
N GLU A 68 -19.67 -16.32 -5.02
CA GLU A 68 -20.44 -15.12 -5.35
C GLU A 68 -20.79 -14.29 -4.11
N GLU A 69 -21.09 -14.95 -2.99
CA GLU A 69 -21.40 -14.28 -1.72
C GLU A 69 -20.22 -13.46 -1.22
N VAL A 70 -19.01 -14.02 -1.33
CA VAL A 70 -17.75 -13.34 -0.96
C VAL A 70 -17.49 -12.18 -1.92
N ARG A 71 -17.61 -12.39 -3.23
CA ARG A 71 -17.42 -11.33 -4.23
C ARG A 71 -18.37 -10.17 -4.00
N THR A 72 -19.66 -10.44 -3.80
CA THR A 72 -20.68 -9.42 -3.58
C THR A 72 -20.43 -8.65 -2.29
N ARG A 73 -20.07 -9.34 -1.21
CA ARG A 73 -19.73 -8.72 0.07
C ARG A 73 -18.50 -7.83 -0.06
N MET A 74 -17.43 -8.33 -0.67
CA MET A 74 -16.17 -7.59 -0.84
C MET A 74 -16.34 -6.40 -1.78
N ALA A 75 -17.06 -6.56 -2.89
CA ALA A 75 -17.36 -5.45 -3.80
C ALA A 75 -18.08 -4.30 -3.08
N ARG A 76 -19.04 -4.62 -2.21
CA ARG A 76 -19.72 -3.61 -1.38
C ARG A 76 -18.76 -2.91 -0.42
N SER A 77 -17.88 -3.65 0.26
CA SER A 77 -16.87 -3.07 1.16
C SER A 77 -15.89 -2.16 0.41
N ILE A 78 -15.39 -2.61 -0.75
CA ILE A 78 -14.48 -1.86 -1.63
C ILE A 78 -15.15 -0.57 -2.12
N TYR A 79 -16.43 -0.63 -2.49
CA TYR A 79 -17.19 0.55 -2.91
C TYR A 79 -17.39 1.55 -1.76
N ARG A 80 -17.66 1.06 -0.54
CA ARG A 80 -17.86 1.92 0.65
C ARG A 80 -16.58 2.54 1.18
N ALA A 81 -15.42 1.99 0.86
CA ALA A 81 -14.13 2.56 1.26
C ALA A 81 -13.90 3.92 0.59
N GLY A 82 -13.81 4.97 1.42
CA GLY A 82 -13.68 6.35 0.95
C GLY A 82 -12.24 6.75 0.63
N THR A 83 -11.26 6.10 1.26
CA THR A 83 -9.84 6.44 1.14
C THR A 83 -8.99 5.23 0.73
N ALA A 84 -7.79 5.49 0.19
CA ALA A 84 -6.82 4.43 -0.09
C ALA A 84 -6.38 3.69 1.20
N PHE A 85 -6.40 4.36 2.36
CA PHE A 85 -6.11 3.71 3.63
C PHE A 85 -7.20 2.72 4.03
N ASP A 86 -8.48 3.07 3.87
CA ASP A 86 -9.60 2.16 4.12
C ASP A 86 -9.54 0.93 3.20
N LEU A 87 -9.19 1.13 1.93
CA LEU A 87 -8.94 0.05 0.97
C LEU A 87 -7.77 -0.83 1.42
N TRP A 88 -6.69 -0.24 1.94
CA TRP A 88 -5.55 -1.02 2.42
C TRP A 88 -5.88 -1.89 3.64
N LEU A 89 -6.74 -1.41 4.55
CA LEU A 89 -7.21 -2.19 5.68
C LEU A 89 -8.00 -3.43 5.25
N LEU A 90 -8.83 -3.30 4.20
CA LEU A 90 -9.60 -4.40 3.62
C LEU A 90 -8.72 -5.52 3.04
N ARG A 91 -7.43 -5.28 2.78
CA ARG A 91 -6.54 -6.32 2.24
C ARG A 91 -6.48 -7.56 3.13
N SER A 92 -6.61 -7.40 4.45
CA SER A 92 -6.55 -8.52 5.40
C SER A 92 -7.78 -9.42 5.24
N ASP A 93 -8.96 -8.81 5.06
CA ASP A 93 -10.20 -9.55 4.79
C ASP A 93 -10.14 -10.25 3.43
N LEU A 94 -9.63 -9.58 2.40
CA LEU A 94 -9.39 -10.19 1.08
C LEU A 94 -8.43 -11.39 1.19
N TYR A 95 -7.33 -11.22 1.93
CA TYR A 95 -6.37 -12.29 2.18
C TYR A 95 -7.05 -13.51 2.81
N HIS A 96 -7.83 -13.32 3.86
CA HIS A 96 -8.50 -14.42 4.54
C HIS A 96 -9.48 -15.15 3.62
N HIS A 97 -10.26 -14.42 2.84
CA HIS A 97 -11.20 -15.03 1.90
C HIS A 97 -10.49 -15.80 0.78
N VAL A 98 -9.45 -15.23 0.16
CA VAL A 98 -8.68 -15.94 -0.87
C VAL A 98 -7.97 -17.14 -0.27
N ALA A 99 -7.38 -17.01 0.91
CA ALA A 99 -6.67 -18.11 1.58
C ALA A 99 -7.58 -19.29 1.91
N GLN A 100 -8.85 -19.00 2.28
CA GLN A 100 -9.86 -20.04 2.55
C GLN A 100 -10.25 -20.83 1.30
N HIS A 101 -10.28 -20.21 0.13
CA HIS A 101 -10.76 -20.85 -1.10
C HIS A 101 -9.65 -21.36 -2.02
N GLN A 102 -8.51 -20.68 -2.06
CA GLN A 102 -7.41 -20.93 -3.00
C GLN A 102 -6.09 -21.26 -2.30
N GLY A 103 -6.04 -21.19 -0.97
CA GLY A 103 -4.86 -21.44 -0.17
C GLY A 103 -4.01 -20.20 0.09
N GLN A 104 -3.18 -20.28 1.13
CA GLN A 104 -2.40 -19.15 1.66
C GLN A 104 -1.37 -18.61 0.66
N GLN A 105 -0.70 -19.50 -0.09
CA GLN A 105 0.32 -19.10 -1.05
C GLN A 105 -0.25 -18.22 -2.17
N GLU A 106 -1.41 -18.57 -2.69
CA GLU A 106 -2.08 -17.80 -3.74
C GLU A 106 -2.62 -16.47 -3.20
N ALA A 107 -3.15 -16.47 -1.98
CA ALA A 107 -3.57 -15.25 -1.29
C ALA A 107 -2.40 -14.27 -1.10
N GLN A 108 -1.23 -14.76 -0.64
CA GLN A 108 -0.03 -13.93 -0.52
C GLN A 108 0.39 -13.35 -1.86
N ARG A 109 0.44 -14.17 -2.93
CA ARG A 109 0.82 -13.74 -4.27
C ARG A 109 -0.06 -12.58 -4.76
N ARG A 110 -1.39 -12.73 -4.65
CA ARG A 110 -2.35 -11.70 -5.11
C ARG A 110 -2.27 -10.43 -4.28
N ILE A 111 -2.26 -10.55 -2.96
CA ILE A 111 -2.25 -9.38 -2.05
C ILE A 111 -0.92 -8.62 -2.15
N ASN A 112 0.20 -9.33 -2.27
CA ASN A 112 1.51 -8.68 -2.43
C ASN A 112 1.64 -7.98 -3.79
N GLY A 113 0.94 -8.47 -4.83
CA GLY A 113 0.81 -7.76 -6.10
C GLY A 113 0.16 -6.37 -5.98
N LEU A 114 -0.72 -6.17 -4.97
CA LEU A 114 -1.38 -4.88 -4.75
C LEU A 114 -0.42 -3.80 -4.22
N LEU A 115 0.72 -4.17 -3.61
CA LEU A 115 1.66 -3.21 -2.99
C LEU A 115 2.09 -2.08 -3.93
N ALA A 116 2.31 -2.41 -5.21
CA ALA A 116 2.72 -1.45 -6.22
C ALA A 116 1.68 -0.35 -6.44
N PHE A 117 0.39 -0.70 -6.40
CA PHE A 117 -0.69 0.25 -6.62
C PHE A 117 -0.86 1.22 -5.45
N PHE A 118 -0.53 0.80 -4.22
CA PHE A 118 -0.60 1.63 -3.02
C PHE A 118 0.70 2.40 -2.72
N ALA A 119 1.78 2.19 -3.50
CA ALA A 119 3.10 2.79 -3.30
C ALA A 119 3.09 4.33 -3.15
N ASN A 120 2.22 4.99 -3.93
CA ASN A 120 2.08 6.45 -3.94
C ASN A 120 0.93 6.97 -3.07
N TRP A 121 0.23 6.07 -2.36
CA TRP A 121 -0.89 6.41 -1.46
C TRP A 121 -0.53 6.30 0.01
N LEU A 122 0.38 5.37 0.33
CA LEU A 122 0.74 5.05 1.71
C LEU A 122 2.24 5.22 1.92
N PRO A 123 2.67 5.67 3.10
CA PRO A 123 4.07 5.65 3.47
C PRO A 123 4.64 4.23 3.34
N LYS A 124 5.86 4.08 2.81
CA LYS A 124 6.53 2.77 2.61
C LYS A 124 6.51 1.87 3.85
N LYS A 125 6.58 2.46 5.04
CA LYS A 125 6.48 1.75 6.35
C LYS A 125 5.15 1.02 6.58
N GLN A 126 4.07 1.41 5.90
CA GLN A 126 2.74 0.80 5.99
C GLN A 126 2.50 -0.24 4.87
N LEU A 127 3.31 -0.21 3.82
CA LEU A 127 3.26 -1.13 2.68
C LEU A 127 4.12 -2.37 2.96
N VAL A 128 3.61 -3.22 3.83
CA VAL A 128 4.29 -4.45 4.25
C VAL A 128 3.64 -5.63 3.54
N ALA A 129 4.43 -6.55 2.97
CA ALA A 129 3.91 -7.81 2.45
C ALA A 129 3.25 -8.67 3.55
N ILE A 130 2.33 -9.55 3.17
CA ILE A 130 1.77 -10.61 4.05
C ILE A 130 2.42 -11.94 3.69
#